data_AF-A0A3N5L2Y9-F1
#
_entry.id   AF-A0A3N5L2Y9-F1
#
_cell.length_a   1.000
_cell.length_b   1.000
_cell.length_c   1.000
_cell.angle_alpha   90.00
_cell.angle_beta   90.00
_cell.angle_gamma   90.00
#
_symmetry.space_group_name_H-M   'P 1'
#
loop_
_entity.id
_entity.type
_entity.pdbx_description
1 polymer ?
#
loop_
_entity_poly.entity_id
_entity_poly.type
_entity_poly.pdbx_seq_one_letter_code
_entity_poly.pdbx_strand_id
1 'polypeptide(L)'
;MKTMMRLALVGFVLGALQVGGAAAEIKEFRVARQYGLGYLQMMVMEDMKLVEKHAKAAGLGDVKVNWSTFRSSDVMNDALLSGNLDFASLGTNGLATIWAK
;
A
#
# COMPACT_ATOMS: atom_id res chain seq x y z
N MET A 1 6.11 11.13 -48.58
CA MET A 1 6.82 11.53 -47.34
C MET A 1 5.89 12.10 -46.26
N LYS A 2 5.10 13.16 -46.53
CA LYS A 2 4.19 13.77 -45.53
C LYS A 2 3.14 12.81 -44.94
N THR A 3 2.63 11.87 -45.74
CA THR A 3 1.63 10.87 -45.30
C THR A 3 2.21 9.81 -44.38
N MET A 4 3.44 9.34 -44.65
CA MET A 4 4.14 8.40 -43.76
C MET A 4 4.53 9.07 -42.43
N MET A 5 4.91 10.34 -42.47
CA MET A 5 5.22 11.11 -41.26
C MET A 5 3.97 11.34 -40.39
N ARG A 6 2.79 11.48 -40.99
CA ARG A 6 1.50 11.53 -40.27
C ARG A 6 1.13 10.19 -39.64
N LEU A 7 1.32 9.07 -40.35
CA LEU A 7 1.08 7.74 -39.77
C LEU A 7 2.02 7.43 -38.60
N ALA A 8 3.30 7.79 -38.71
CA ALA A 8 4.26 7.63 -37.63
C ALA A 8 3.89 8.46 -36.39
N LEU A 9 3.40 9.70 -36.59
CA LEU A 9 2.95 10.56 -35.50
C LEU A 9 1.71 9.98 -34.78
N VAL A 10 0.76 9.45 -35.55
CA VAL A 10 -0.46 8.82 -34.99
C VAL A 10 -0.10 7.56 -34.19
N GLY A 11 0.82 6.73 -34.70
CA GLY A 11 1.33 5.57 -33.97
C GLY A 11 2.02 5.93 -32.65
N PHE A 12 2.80 7.01 -32.63
CA PHE A 12 3.46 7.49 -31.41
C PHE A 12 2.46 8.02 -30.35
N VAL A 13 1.42 8.73 -30.77
CA VAL A 13 0.36 9.23 -29.85
C VAL A 13 -0.49 8.08 -29.29
N LEU A 14 -0.82 7.08 -30.11
CA LEU A 14 -1.55 5.89 -29.65
C LEU A 14 -0.71 5.03 -28.70
N GLY A 15 0.60 4.92 -28.91
CA GLY A 15 1.51 4.22 -28.00
C GLY A 15 1.67 4.92 -26.65
N ALA A 16 1.67 6.26 -26.63
CA ALA A 16 1.78 7.04 -25.39
C ALA A 16 0.53 6.92 -24.49
N LEU A 17 -0.64 6.63 -25.07
CA LEU A 17 -1.89 6.44 -24.32
C LEU A 17 -2.03 5.05 -23.68
N GLN A 18 -1.13 4.11 -23.99
CA GLN A 18 -1.16 2.75 -23.41
C GLN A 18 -0.33 2.58 -22.13
N VAL A 19 0.24 3.66 -21.58
CA VAL A 19 0.77 3.63 -20.22
C VAL A 19 -0.43 3.58 -19.26
N GLY A 20 -0.94 2.37 -19.01
CA GLY A 20 -2.03 2.14 -18.07
C GLY A 20 -1.72 2.79 -16.74
N GLY A 21 -2.66 3.59 -16.23
CA GLY A 21 -2.52 4.22 -14.91
C GLY A 21 -2.29 3.14 -13.86
N ALA A 22 -1.30 3.34 -12.99
CA ALA A 22 -1.08 2.48 -11.84
C ALA A 22 -2.32 2.55 -10.96
N ALA A 23 -3.10 1.48 -10.88
CA ALA A 23 -4.22 1.39 -9.97
C ALA A 23 -3.78 0.65 -8.71
N ALA A 24 -4.19 1.11 -7.53
CA ALA A 24 -4.02 0.31 -6.33
C ALA A 24 -4.79 -1.02 -6.47
N GLU A 25 -4.12 -2.15 -6.21
CA GLU A 25 -4.77 -3.47 -6.16
C GLU A 25 -5.85 -3.52 -5.07
N ILE A 26 -5.64 -2.76 -3.99
CA ILE A 26 -6.56 -2.63 -2.86
C ILE A 26 -6.96 -1.16 -2.66
N LYS A 27 -8.24 -0.93 -2.37
CA LYS A 27 -8.77 0.42 -2.07
C LYS A 27 -8.67 0.79 -0.59
N GLU A 28 -8.62 -0.21 0.27
CA GLU A 28 -8.47 -0.06 1.71
C GLU A 28 -7.24 -0.83 2.16
N PHE A 29 -6.32 -0.14 2.83
CA PHE A 29 -5.09 -0.68 3.37
C PHE A 29 -5.21 -0.78 4.89
N ARG A 30 -5.17 -2.00 5.42
CA ARG A 30 -5.42 -2.29 6.84
C ARG A 30 -4.09 -2.48 7.56
N VAL A 31 -3.85 -1.65 8.56
CA VAL A 31 -2.59 -1.58 9.28
C VAL A 31 -2.79 -1.82 10.77
N ALA A 32 -1.95 -2.67 11.34
CA ALA A 32 -1.96 -2.99 12.76
C ALA A 32 -0.78 -2.36 13.48
N ARG A 33 -1.08 -1.83 14.66
CA ARG A 33 -0.08 -1.30 15.60
C ARG A 33 -0.43 -1.64 17.04
N GLN A 34 0.51 -1.40 17.95
CA GLN A 34 0.24 -1.36 19.39
C GLN A 34 0.57 0.04 19.93
N TYR A 35 0.34 0.25 21.22
CA TYR A 35 0.85 1.42 21.91
C TYR A 35 2.33 1.25 22.27
N GLY A 36 3.02 2.39 22.43
CA GLY A 36 4.41 2.44 22.89
C GLY A 36 5.36 3.11 21.90
N LEU A 37 6.56 3.43 22.38
CA LEU A 37 7.55 4.19 21.62
C LEU A 37 7.95 3.49 20.31
N GLY A 38 7.99 2.15 20.30
CA GLY A 38 8.28 1.35 19.11
C GLY A 38 7.24 1.43 18.00
N TYR A 39 6.11 2.11 18.23
CA TYR A 39 5.06 2.35 17.24
C TYR A 39 4.89 3.84 16.90
N LEU A 40 5.75 4.72 17.43
CA LEU A 40 5.63 6.16 17.22
C LEU A 40 5.67 6.52 15.73
N GLN A 41 6.52 5.86 14.95
CA GLN A 41 6.58 6.07 13.50
C GLN A 41 5.24 5.77 12.81
N MET A 42 4.48 4.77 13.30
CA MET A 42 3.16 4.46 12.76
C MET A 42 2.12 5.49 13.15
N MET A 43 2.22 6.04 14.37
CA MET A 43 1.36 7.13 14.82
C MET A 43 1.61 8.39 13.99
N VAL A 44 2.87 8.71 13.70
CA VAL A 44 3.24 9.83 12.82
C VAL A 44 2.75 9.58 11.38
N MET A 45 2.91 8.36 10.86
CA MET A 45 2.40 8.00 9.53
C MET A 45 0.89 8.18 9.41
N GLU A 46 0.12 7.76 10.43
CA GLU A 46 -1.33 7.97 10.49
C GLU A 46 -1.68 9.46 10.59
N ASP A 47 -1.13 10.16 11.56
CA ASP A 47 -1.44 11.57 11.85
C ASP A 47 -1.20 12.46 10.62
N MET A 48 -0.06 12.25 9.96
CA MET A 48 0.32 12.99 8.76
C MET A 48 -0.26 12.41 7.46
N LYS A 49 -1.05 11.33 7.53
CA LYS A 49 -1.65 10.62 6.37
C LYS A 49 -0.63 10.33 5.27
N LEU A 50 0.55 9.82 5.67
CA LEU A 50 1.68 9.70 4.76
C LEU A 50 1.42 8.67 3.67
N VAL A 51 0.79 7.54 4.02
CA VAL A 51 0.50 6.46 3.06
C VAL A 51 -0.45 6.96 1.97
N GLU A 52 -1.55 7.61 2.34
CA GLU A 52 -2.52 8.17 1.41
C GLU A 52 -1.88 9.23 0.51
N LYS A 53 -1.10 10.15 1.09
CA LYS A 53 -0.37 11.19 0.37
C LYS A 53 0.56 10.59 -0.68
N HIS A 54 1.32 9.56 -0.30
CA HIS A 54 2.28 8.92 -1.19
C HIS A 54 1.62 8.01 -2.23
N ALA A 55 0.53 7.31 -1.88
CA ALA A 55 -0.25 6.51 -2.82
C ALA A 55 -0.82 7.39 -3.94
N LYS A 56 -1.41 8.53 -3.57
CA LYS A 56 -1.91 9.51 -4.55
C LYS A 56 -0.80 10.07 -5.43
N ALA A 57 0.34 10.44 -4.84
CA ALA A 57 1.50 10.93 -5.59
C ALA A 57 2.07 9.87 -6.55
N ALA A 58 1.97 8.59 -6.20
CA ALA A 58 2.37 7.47 -7.04
C ALA A 58 1.33 7.11 -8.13
N GLY A 59 0.22 7.85 -8.23
CA GLY A 59 -0.85 7.61 -9.21
C GLY A 59 -1.82 6.49 -8.83
N LEU A 60 -1.68 5.88 -7.66
CA LEU A 60 -2.46 4.72 -7.21
C LEU A 60 -3.92 5.05 -6.84
N GLY A 61 -4.31 6.33 -6.90
CA GLY A 61 -5.64 6.83 -6.58
C GLY A 61 -5.81 7.15 -5.09
N ASP A 62 -7.07 7.24 -4.67
CA ASP A 62 -7.45 7.56 -3.29
C ASP A 62 -7.52 6.27 -2.44
N VAL A 63 -6.36 5.83 -1.95
CA VAL A 63 -6.26 4.72 -0.99
C VAL A 63 -6.72 5.19 0.39
N LYS A 64 -7.61 4.42 1.03
CA LYS A 64 -8.00 4.63 2.42
C LYS A 64 -7.12 3.77 3.32
N VAL A 65 -6.56 4.32 4.39
CA VAL A 65 -5.85 3.52 5.40
C VAL A 65 -6.72 3.34 6.64
N ASN A 66 -6.77 2.11 7.14
CA ASN A 66 -7.49 1.75 8.35
C ASN A 66 -6.51 1.26 9.41
N TRP A 67 -6.39 2.01 10.50
CA TRP A 67 -5.45 1.75 11.57
C TRP A 67 -6.15 1.05 12.74
N SER A 68 -5.73 -0.17 13.02
CA SER A 68 -6.23 -0.98 14.12
C SER A 68 -5.17 -1.11 15.21
N THR A 69 -5.57 -0.90 16.46
CA THR A 69 -4.66 -1.03 17.61
C THR A 69 -4.93 -2.36 18.31
N PHE A 70 -3.96 -3.25 18.26
CA PHE A 70 -4.03 -4.57 18.88
C PHE A 70 -3.30 -4.58 20.22
N ARG A 71 -3.64 -5.59 21.04
CA ARG A 71 -3.04 -5.79 22.38
C ARG A 71 -1.92 -6.82 22.39
N SER A 72 -1.79 -7.61 21.32
CA SER A 72 -0.85 -8.71 21.24
C SER A 72 -0.53 -9.10 19.80
N SER A 73 0.64 -9.71 19.59
CA SER A 73 1.15 -10.09 18.27
C SER A 73 0.49 -11.35 17.69
N ASP A 74 -0.02 -12.25 18.52
CA ASP A 74 -0.75 -13.45 18.07
C ASP A 74 -2.03 -13.08 17.31
N VAL A 75 -2.80 -12.11 17.81
CA VAL A 75 -4.02 -11.64 17.14
C VAL A 75 -3.68 -10.93 15.82
N MET A 76 -2.56 -10.19 15.76
CA MET A 76 -2.08 -9.62 14.49
C MET A 76 -1.70 -10.71 13.49
N ASN A 77 -1.04 -11.79 13.95
CA ASN A 77 -0.65 -12.90 13.08
C ASN A 77 -1.86 -13.62 12.50
N ASP A 78 -2.89 -13.89 13.31
CA ASP A 78 -4.13 -14.50 12.82
C ASP A 78 -4.87 -13.59 11.83
N ALA A 79 -4.83 -12.27 12.04
CA ALA A 79 -5.40 -11.30 11.11
C ALA A 79 -4.63 -11.26 9.76
N LEU A 80 -3.29 -11.35 9.77
CA LEU A 80 -2.48 -11.45 8.55
C LEU A 80 -2.81 -12.75 7.79
N LEU A 81 -2.81 -13.88 8.48
CA LEU A 81 -3.05 -15.20 7.86
C LEU A 81 -4.47 -15.34 7.31
N SER A 82 -5.46 -14.69 7.92
CA SER A 82 -6.84 -14.67 7.44
C SER A 82 -7.11 -13.65 6.33
N GLY A 83 -6.11 -12.86 5.93
CA GLY A 83 -6.29 -11.78 4.94
C GLY A 83 -7.14 -10.62 5.47
N ASN A 84 -7.28 -10.49 6.79
CA ASN A 84 -7.99 -9.40 7.46
C ASN A 84 -7.09 -8.21 7.79
N LEU A 85 -5.79 -8.34 7.52
CA LEU A 85 -4.77 -7.32 7.76
C LEU A 85 -3.74 -7.34 6.63
N ASP A 86 -3.25 -6.18 6.22
CA ASP A 86 -2.30 -6.04 5.11
C ASP A 86 -0.88 -5.74 5.62
N PHE A 87 -0.77 -5.07 6.77
CA PHE A 87 0.52 -4.70 7.36
C PHE A 87 0.49 -4.70 8.88
N ALA A 88 1.57 -5.16 9.52
CA ALA A 88 1.72 -5.16 10.97
C ALA A 88 3.17 -4.83 11.38
N SER A 89 3.36 -4.11 12.48
CA SER A 89 4.64 -4.16 13.21
C SER A 89 4.60 -5.24 14.26
N LEU A 90 5.35 -6.31 14.01
CA LEU A 90 5.58 -7.37 14.96
C LEU A 90 6.95 -7.19 15.62
N GLY A 91 7.05 -7.51 16.90
CA GLY A 91 8.36 -7.74 17.53
C GLY A 91 8.99 -9.02 16.99
N THR A 92 10.28 -9.22 17.27
CA THR A 92 11.06 -10.39 16.83
C THR A 92 10.38 -11.73 17.13
N ASN A 93 9.80 -11.87 18.33
CA ASN A 93 9.09 -13.08 18.73
C ASN A 93 7.84 -13.34 17.88
N GLY A 94 7.01 -12.32 17.65
CA GLY A 94 5.80 -12.44 16.84
C GLY A 94 6.11 -12.78 15.38
N LEU A 95 7.19 -12.21 14.84
CA LEU A 95 7.69 -12.50 13.50
C LEU A 95 8.18 -13.96 13.39
N ALA A 96 8.93 -14.46 14.37
CA ALA A 96 9.37 -15.85 14.38
C ALA A 96 8.18 -16.83 14.43
N THR A 97 7.14 -16.50 15.20
CA THR A 97 5.93 -17.34 15.30
C THR A 97 5.17 -17.43 13.99
N ILE A 98 4.96 -16.32 13.27
CA ILE A 98 4.24 -16.35 11.99
C ILE A 98 5.06 -17.02 10.89
N TRP A 99 6.40 -16.85 10.88
CA TRP A 99 7.29 -17.49 9.91
C TRP A 99 7.29 -19.02 10.01
N ALA A 100 6.99 -19.55 11.19
CA ALA A 100 6.91 -20.99 11.41
C ALA A 100 5.60 -21.62 10.90
N LYS A 101 4.64 -20.83 10.40
CA LYS A 101 3.38 -21.29 9.81
C LYS A 101 3.45 -21.22 8.28
#